data_AF-A0A4Q2EBP7-F1
#
_entry.id   AF-A0A4Q2EBP7-F1
#
_cell.length_a   1.000
_cell.length_b   1.000
_cell.length_c   1.000
_cell.angle_alpha   90.00
_cell.angle_beta   90.00
_cell.angle_gamma   90.00
#
_symmetry.space_group_name_H-M   'P 1'
#
loop_
_entity.id
_entity.type
_entity.pdbx_description
1 polymer ?
#
loop_
_entity_poly.entity_id
_entity_poly.type
_entity_poly.pdbx_seq_one_letter_code
_entity_poly.pdbx_strand_id
1 'polypeptide(L)' 'MFERASKYIIVYLMLIVSFMLFFSVLGYYIFVFDWSVTTLEITINAVLLIILLVASIAIYYFAEILKSRL' A
#
# COMPACT_ATOMS: atom_id res chain seq x y z
N MET A 1 7.36 -12.94 26.63
CA MET A 1 7.86 -13.42 25.31
C MET A 1 6.81 -13.33 24.22
N PHE A 2 5.60 -13.84 24.44
CA PHE A 2 4.50 -13.81 23.46
C PHE A 2 4.10 -12.41 22.99
N GLU A 3 4.04 -11.42 23.91
CA GLU A 3 3.68 -10.04 23.59
C GLU A 3 4.72 -9.31 22.71
N ARG A 4 6.00 -9.66 22.82
CA ARG A 4 7.03 -9.14 21.92
C ARG A 4 6.89 -9.79 20.55
N ALA A 5 6.73 -11.11 20.51
CA ALA A 5 6.56 -11.86 19.26
C ALA A 5 5.34 -11.38 18.46
N SER A 6 4.20 -11.12 19.11
CA SER A 6 3.01 -10.61 18.44
C SER A 6 3.22 -9.22 17.83
N LYS A 7 3.92 -8.32 18.52
CA LYS A 7 4.24 -6.99 17.97
C LYS A 7 5.16 -7.07 16.75
N TYR A 8 6.16 -7.95 16.76
CA TYR A 8 6.99 -8.19 15.57
C TYR A 8 6.15 -8.70 14.39
N ILE A 9 5.28 -9.68 14.63
CA ILE A 9 4.40 -10.22 13.57
C ILE A 9 3.53 -9.12 12.97
N ILE A 10 2.92 -8.27 13.81
CA ILE A 10 2.08 -7.15 13.34
C ILE A 10 2.90 -6.18 12.48
N VAL A 11 4.08 -5.77 12.92
CA VAL A 11 4.96 -4.87 12.15
C VAL A 11 5.30 -5.46 10.78
N TYR A 12 5.75 -6.71 10.74
CA TYR A 12 6.13 -7.34 9.47
C TYR A 12 4.92 -7.58 8.57
N LEU A 13 3.75 -7.90 9.11
CA LEU A 13 2.51 -7.97 8.32
C LEU A 13 2.16 -6.62 7.71
N MET A 14 2.28 -5.51 8.46
CA MET A 14 2.05 -4.17 7.91
C MET A 14 3.04 -3.84 6.79
N LEU A 15 4.32 -4.16 6.95
CA LEU A 15 5.34 -3.96 5.91
C LEU A 15 5.04 -4.78 4.65
N ILE A 16 4.65 -6.05 4.80
CA ILE A 16 4.28 -6.91 3.68
C ILE A 16 3.04 -6.37 2.96
N VAL A 17 1.99 -5.98 3.70
CA VAL A 17 0.77 -5.40 3.12
C VAL A 17 1.07 -4.11 2.38
N SER A 18 1.90 -3.24 2.95
CA SER A 18 2.35 -2.02 2.29
C SER A 18 3.06 -2.30 0.97
N PHE A 19 4.01 -3.25 0.99
CA PHE A 19 4.77 -3.66 -0.19
C PHE A 19 3.85 -4.22 -1.27
N MET A 20 2.98 -5.16 -0.90
CA MET A 20 2.01 -5.76 -1.83
C MET A 20 1.10 -4.70 -2.43
N LEU A 21 0.57 -3.77 -1.62
CA LEU A 21 -0.30 -2.70 -2.09
C LEU A 21 0.42 -1.78 -3.09
N PHE A 22 1.67 -1.40 -2.82
CA PHE A 22 2.48 -0.59 -3.74
C PHE A 22 2.64 -1.28 -5.10
N PHE A 23 3.06 -2.55 -5.09
CA PHE A 23 3.26 -3.31 -6.33
C PHE A 23 1.96 -3.62 -7.05
N SER A 24 0.83 -3.76 -6.34
CA SER A 24 -0.50 -3.89 -6.96
C SER A 24 -0.91 -2.60 -7.66
N VAL A 25 -0.73 -1.44 -7.04
CA VAL A 25 -1.01 -0.13 -7.66
C VAL A 25 -0.13 0.09 -8.89
N LEU A 26 1.17 -0.16 -8.76
CA LEU A 26 2.13 -0.03 -9.86
C LEU A 26 1.82 -1.00 -11.00
N GLY A 27 1.55 -2.26 -10.68
CA GLY A 27 1.21 -3.30 -11.65
C GLY A 27 -0.10 -3.00 -12.37
N TYR A 28 -1.13 -2.54 -11.65
CA TYR A 28 -2.38 -2.11 -12.27
C TYR A 28 -2.14 -0.96 -13.25
N TYR A 29 -1.38 0.06 -12.84
CA TYR A 29 -1.06 1.19 -13.71
C TYR A 29 -0.31 0.78 -14.99
N ILE A 30 0.67 -0.12 -14.88
CA ILE A 30 1.51 -0.52 -16.02
C ILE A 30 0.78 -1.50 -16.97
N PHE A 31 0.08 -2.49 -16.41
CA PHE A 31 -0.41 -3.64 -17.18
C PHE A 31 -1.92 -3.62 -17.46
N VAL A 32 -2.71 -2.89 -16.67
CA VAL A 32 -4.18 -2.98 -16.69
C VAL A 32 -4.85 -1.64 -16.99
N PHE A 33 -4.23 -0.51 -16.63
CA PHE A 33 -4.84 0.80 -16.81
C PHE A 33 -5.09 1.11 -18.28
N ASP A 34 -6.37 1.24 -18.62
CA ASP A 34 -6.82 1.54 -19.97
C ASP A 34 -6.95 3.05 -20.17
N TRP A 35 -6.20 3.57 -21.12
CA TRP A 35 -6.23 4.99 -21.51
C TRP A 35 -7.24 5.28 -22.63
N SER A 36 -7.87 4.25 -23.21
CA SER A 36 -8.80 4.38 -24.33
C SER A 36 -10.25 4.65 -23.89
N VAL A 37 -10.53 4.60 -22.58
CA VAL A 37 -11.86 4.83 -21.99
C VAL A 37 -12.18 6.32 -21.82
N THR A 38 -13.37 6.61 -21.29
CA THR A 38 -13.81 8.00 -21.09
C THR A 38 -12.92 8.76 -20.09
N THR A 39 -12.82 10.08 -20.25
CA THR A 39 -12.04 10.94 -19.34
C THR A 39 -12.48 10.81 -17.88
N LEU A 40 -13.77 10.58 -17.64
CA LEU A 40 -14.32 10.37 -16.30
C LEU A 40 -13.80 9.06 -15.68
N GLU A 41 -13.79 7.96 -16.44
CA GLU A 41 -13.25 6.67 -15.98
C GLU A 41 -11.75 6.75 -15.70
N ILE A 42 -10.98 7.39 -16.59
CA ILE A 42 -9.55 7.65 -16.38
C ILE A 42 -9.33 8.41 -15.08
N THR A 43 -10.13 9.46 -14.84
CA THR A 43 -10.01 10.29 -13.63
C THR A 43 -10.31 9.50 -12.36
N ILE A 44 -11.38 8.69 -12.36
CA ILE A 44 -11.73 7.84 -11.21
C ILE A 44 -10.61 6.86 -10.90
N ASN A 45 -10.09 6.15 -11.91
CA ASN A 45 -9.01 5.19 -11.73
C ASN A 45 -7.73 5.88 -11.23
N ALA A 46 -7.37 7.04 -11.79
CA ALA A 46 -6.20 7.79 -11.35
C ALA A 46 -6.31 8.24 -9.89
N VAL A 47 -7.46 8.75 -9.47
CA VAL A 47 -7.70 9.14 -8.07
C VAL A 47 -7.61 7.93 -7.14
N LEU A 48 -8.20 6.80 -7.51
CA LEU A 48 -8.10 5.56 -6.73
C LEU A 48 -6.65 5.11 -6.57
N LEU A 49 -5.86 5.13 -7.64
CA LEU A 49 -4.44 4.76 -7.57
C LEU A 49 -3.64 5.70 -6.67
N ILE A 50 -3.88 7.01 -6.72
CA ILE A 50 -3.23 7.97 -5.83
C ILE A 50 -3.59 7.68 -4.36
N ILE A 51 -4.86 7.45 -4.06
CA ILE A 51 -5.30 7.13 -2.69
C ILE A 51 -4.63 5.85 -2.18
N LEU A 52 -4.59 4.79 -3.01
CA LEU A 52 -3.97 3.52 -2.63
C LEU A 52 -2.44 3.64 -2.49
N LEU A 53 -1.80 4.46 -3.33
CA LEU A 53 -0.38 4.76 -3.22
C LEU A 53 -0.06 5.49 -1.91
N VAL A 54 -0.83 6.51 -1.58
CA VAL A 54 -0.71 7.24 -0.30
C VAL A 54 -0.97 6.31 0.88
N ALA A 55 -1.97 5.44 0.79
CA ALA A 55 -2.26 4.45 1.83
C ALA A 55 -1.10 3.47 2.02
N SER A 56 -0.49 2.98 0.93
CA SER A 56 0.72 2.14 1.02
C SER A 56 1.84 2.86 1.77
N ILE A 57 2.18 4.09 1.36
CA ILE A 57 3.24 4.87 2.01
C ILE A 57 2.91 5.12 3.50
N ALA A 58 1.66 5.43 3.82
CA ALA A 58 1.23 5.63 5.20
C ALA A 58 1.38 4.36 6.05
N ILE A 59 0.97 3.20 5.54
CA ILE A 59 1.12 1.91 6.23
C ILE A 59 2.60 1.62 6.48
N TYR A 60 3.46 1.79 5.47
CA TYR A 60 4.91 1.64 5.63
C TYR A 60 5.46 2.54 6.73
N TYR A 61 5.11 3.83 6.70
CA TYR A 61 5.57 4.81 7.68
C TYR A 61 5.17 4.42 9.12
N PHE A 62 3.90 4.07 9.33
CA PHE A 62 3.43 3.61 10.64
C PHE A 62 4.10 2.31 11.08
N ALA A 63 4.34 1.38 10.15
CA ALA A 63 5.03 0.13 10.44
C ALA A 63 6.48 0.37 10.90
N GLU A 64 7.22 1.26 10.24
CA GLU A 64 8.59 1.61 10.63
C GLU A 64 8.63 2.37 11.97
N ILE A 65 7.66 3.25 12.27
CA ILE A 65 7.55 3.86 13.61
C ILE A 65 7.31 2.80 14.68
N LEU A 66 6.42 1.84 14.42
CA LEU A 66 6.12 0.79 15.40
C LEU A 66 7.34 -0.11 15.59
N LYS A 67 8.06 -0.43 14.50
CA LYS A 67 9.31 -1.18 14.50
C LYS A 67 10.41 -0.50 15.29
N SER A 68 10.54 0.82 15.22
CA SER A 68 11.56 1.57 15.96
C SER A 68 11.31 1.59 17.47
N ARG A 69 10.13 1.14 17.93
CA ARG A 69 9.71 1.07 19.34
C ARG A 69 9.67 -0.37 19.87
N LEU A 70 10.09 -1.35 19.07
CA LEU A 70 10.20 -2.77 19.45
C LEU A 70 11.54 -3.07 20.13
#